data_AF-A0A6M2AR45-F1
#
_entry.id   AF-A0A6M2AR45-F1
#
_cell.length_a   1.000
_cell.length_b   1.000
_cell.length_c   1.000
_cell.angle_alpha   90.00
_cell.angle_beta   90.00
_cell.angle_gamma   90.00
#
_symmetry.space_group_name_H-M   'P 1'
#
loop_
_entity.id
_entity.type
_entity.pdbx_description
1 polymer ?
#
loop_
_entity_poly.entity_id
_entity_poly.type
_entity_poly.pdbx_seq_one_letter_code
_entity_poly.pdbx_strand_id
1 'polypeptide(L)'
;MAFLCLVLTSCSKDNSINDQQDKYEIDLELVKKNNSELSSRILEIINIHRDSLGLNTLQLDNQYSSALAVDHSLYMIDVNELNHDNFGYRSDAIKYYQKAKTVSEIVGYGYDTAEGVVNAWLNSESHKVIIEGDFTHTGFGVLKSDNNRNYFTQMFYKK
;
A
#
# COMPACT_ATOMS: atom_id res chain seq x y z
N MET A 1 16.65 40.02 -53.61
CA MET A 1 15.53 39.31 -52.95
C MET A 1 16.14 38.31 -51.98
N ALA A 2 16.38 38.68 -50.73
CA ALA A 2 16.88 37.76 -49.70
C ALA A 2 15.74 37.56 -48.71
N PHE A 3 15.21 36.34 -48.69
CA PHE A 3 14.01 35.96 -47.96
C PHE A 3 14.32 35.82 -46.48
N LEU A 4 13.50 36.48 -45.67
CA LEU A 4 13.43 36.41 -44.22
C LEU A 4 12.88 35.03 -43.80
N CYS A 5 13.56 34.33 -42.90
CA CYS A 5 12.98 33.20 -42.16
C CYS A 5 13.24 33.37 -40.66
N LEU A 6 12.26 33.97 -39.97
CA LEU A 6 12.08 33.87 -38.53
C LEU A 6 11.56 32.46 -38.22
N VAL A 7 12.31 31.68 -37.43
CA VAL A 7 11.84 30.40 -36.91
C VAL A 7 11.52 30.62 -35.43
N LEU A 8 10.23 30.74 -35.11
CA LEU A 8 9.74 30.65 -33.74
C LEU A 8 9.46 29.18 -33.44
N THR A 9 10.40 28.50 -32.79
CA THR A 9 10.16 27.17 -32.25
C THR A 9 9.36 27.30 -30.95
N SER A 10 8.04 27.19 -31.06
CA SER A 10 7.14 27.02 -29.92
C SER A 10 7.13 25.54 -29.52
N CYS A 11 7.98 25.15 -28.56
CA CYS A 11 7.86 23.85 -27.91
C CYS A 11 6.73 23.92 -26.88
N SER A 12 5.53 23.47 -27.26
CA SER A 12 4.48 23.14 -26.29
C SER A 12 4.90 21.86 -25.58
N LYS A 13 5.09 21.90 -24.26
CA LYS A 13 5.25 20.69 -23.44
C LYS A 13 3.86 20.16 -23.09
N ASP A 14 3.32 19.31 -23.97
CA ASP A 14 2.22 18.41 -23.62
C ASP A 14 2.83 17.01 -23.38
N ASN A 15 3.18 16.68 -22.13
CA ASN A 15 3.58 15.31 -21.78
C ASN A 15 3.42 14.97 -20.27
N SER A 16 2.48 15.62 -19.58
CA SER A 16 2.32 15.44 -18.11
C SER A 16 1.67 14.10 -17.70
N ILE A 17 1.01 13.40 -18.62
CA ILE A 17 0.31 12.14 -18.32
C ILE A 17 1.26 10.94 -18.39
N ASN A 18 2.22 10.93 -19.30
CA ASN A 18 3.15 9.81 -19.47
C ASN A 18 4.22 9.78 -18.36
N ASP A 19 4.77 10.95 -18.00
CA ASP A 19 5.83 11.08 -16.99
C ASP A 19 5.40 10.62 -15.57
N GLN A 20 4.11 10.69 -15.23
CA GLN A 20 3.61 10.26 -13.92
C GLN A 20 3.33 8.76 -13.86
N GLN A 21 3.01 8.12 -14.99
CA GLN A 21 2.85 6.67 -15.06
C GLN A 21 4.21 5.97 -14.93
N ASP A 22 5.25 6.51 -15.56
CA ASP A 22 6.63 6.03 -15.42
C ASP A 22 7.18 6.22 -14.01
N LYS A 23 6.65 7.20 -13.24
CA LYS A 23 7.11 7.48 -11.88
C LYS A 23 6.68 6.44 -10.86
N TYR A 24 5.48 5.87 -10.98
CA TYR A 24 4.90 4.97 -9.97
C TYR A 24 4.75 3.52 -10.46
N GLU A 25 5.59 3.11 -11.42
CA GLU A 25 5.55 1.78 -11.98
C GLU A 25 5.60 0.70 -10.88
N ILE A 26 4.68 -0.25 -10.97
CA ILE A 26 4.58 -1.39 -10.06
C ILE A 26 4.04 -2.59 -10.82
N ASP A 27 4.69 -3.74 -10.64
CA ASP A 27 4.20 -5.00 -11.20
C ASP A 27 2.99 -5.49 -10.41
N LEU A 28 1.81 -5.42 -11.02
CA LEU A 28 0.57 -5.88 -10.40
C LEU A 28 0.55 -7.38 -10.16
N GLU A 29 1.39 -8.17 -10.82
CA GLU A 29 1.50 -9.61 -10.59
C GLU A 29 2.10 -9.93 -9.21
N LEU A 30 2.76 -8.96 -8.55
CA LEU A 30 3.24 -9.11 -7.17
C LEU A 30 2.13 -9.51 -6.21
N VAL A 31 0.88 -9.13 -6.44
CA VAL A 31 -0.25 -9.54 -5.60
C VAL A 31 -0.36 -11.06 -5.43
N LYS A 32 0.15 -11.84 -6.39
CA LYS A 32 0.16 -13.31 -6.35
C LYS A 32 1.10 -13.89 -5.29
N LYS A 33 2.08 -13.11 -4.82
CA LYS A 33 3.00 -13.51 -3.73
C LYS A 33 2.40 -13.29 -2.35
N ASN A 34 1.33 -12.49 -2.23
CA ASN A 34 0.66 -12.28 -0.97
C ASN A 34 0.04 -13.59 -0.47
N ASN A 35 0.22 -13.91 0.81
CA ASN A 35 -0.53 -14.98 1.46
C ASN A 35 -2.01 -14.57 1.60
N SER A 36 -2.82 -14.96 0.62
CA SER A 36 -4.22 -14.56 0.51
C SER A 36 -5.09 -15.13 1.63
N GLU A 37 -4.79 -16.32 2.12
CA GLU A 37 -5.54 -16.94 3.22
C GLU A 37 -5.35 -16.13 4.51
N LEU A 38 -4.08 -15.87 4.87
CA LEU A 38 -3.76 -15.13 6.09
C LEU A 38 -4.23 -13.67 6.00
N SER A 39 -4.03 -12.99 4.87
CA SER A 39 -4.50 -11.60 4.70
C SER A 39 -6.03 -11.48 4.67
N SER A 40 -6.75 -12.42 4.07
CA SER A 40 -8.22 -12.42 4.09
C SER A 40 -8.75 -12.59 5.51
N ARG A 41 -8.12 -13.46 6.31
CA ARG A 41 -8.49 -13.63 7.71
C ARG A 41 -8.17 -12.39 8.56
N ILE A 42 -7.03 -11.73 8.31
CA ILE A 42 -6.70 -10.44 8.97
C ILE A 42 -7.76 -9.39 8.65
N LEU A 43 -8.15 -9.25 7.38
CA LEU A 43 -9.19 -8.31 6.96
C LEU A 43 -10.52 -8.58 7.62
N GLU A 44 -10.93 -9.84 7.72
CA GLU A 44 -12.17 -10.25 8.39
C GLU A 44 -12.18 -9.80 9.86
N ILE A 45 -11.12 -10.10 10.61
CA ILE A 45 -11.01 -9.73 12.03
C ILE A 45 -11.02 -8.21 12.20
N ILE A 46 -10.27 -7.48 11.37
CA ILE A 46 -10.25 -6.02 11.40
C ILE A 46 -11.64 -5.44 11.08
N ASN A 47 -12.35 -6.00 10.10
CA ASN A 47 -13.68 -5.53 9.74
C ASN A 47 -14.72 -5.84 10.82
N ILE A 48 -14.64 -6.98 11.51
CA ILE A 48 -15.47 -7.27 12.69
C ILE A 48 -15.21 -6.23 13.79
N HIS A 49 -13.94 -5.92 14.07
CA HIS A 49 -13.58 -4.89 15.05
C HIS A 49 -14.14 -3.53 14.66
N ARG A 50 -13.95 -3.09 13.42
CA ARG A 50 -14.44 -1.81 12.90
C ARG A 50 -15.96 -1.72 12.94
N ASP A 51 -16.67 -2.77 12.53
CA ASP A 51 -18.13 -2.82 12.56
C ASP A 51 -18.68 -2.73 14.00
N SER A 52 -18.01 -3.37 14.97
CA SER A 52 -18.38 -3.27 16.39
C SER A 52 -18.29 -1.85 16.97
N LEU A 53 -17.50 -0.99 16.34
CA LEU A 53 -17.34 0.43 16.68
C LEU A 53 -18.25 1.34 15.81
N GLY A 54 -19.05 0.79 14.91
CA GLY A 54 -19.85 1.55 13.96
C GLY A 54 -19.03 2.23 12.85
N LEU A 55 -17.80 1.77 12.61
CA LEU A 55 -16.95 2.26 11.52
C LEU A 55 -17.21 1.48 10.23
N ASN A 56 -17.00 2.14 9.09
CA ASN A 56 -17.10 1.47 7.79
C ASN A 56 -16.09 0.32 7.68
N THR A 57 -16.53 -0.82 7.16
CA THR A 57 -15.62 -1.91 6.81
C THR A 57 -14.71 -1.51 5.64
N LEU A 58 -13.51 -2.08 5.62
CA LEU A 58 -12.50 -1.85 4.60
C LEU A 58 -12.74 -2.79 3.41
N GLN A 59 -12.71 -2.22 2.21
CA GLN A 59 -12.70 -2.98 0.96
C GLN A 59 -11.28 -3.35 0.56
N LEU A 60 -11.07 -4.60 0.14
CA LEU A 60 -9.76 -5.04 -0.35
C LEU A 60 -9.47 -4.44 -1.73
N ASP A 61 -8.38 -3.69 -1.84
CA ASP A 61 -7.72 -3.36 -3.10
C ASP A 61 -6.68 -4.45 -3.42
N ASN A 62 -7.09 -5.43 -4.23
CA ASN A 62 -6.24 -6.52 -4.71
C ASN A 62 -5.49 -6.16 -6.01
N GLN A 63 -5.12 -4.89 -6.18
CA GLN A 63 -4.29 -4.38 -7.28
C GLN A 63 -3.16 -3.51 -6.72
N TYR A 64 -3.17 -2.20 -6.95
CA TYR A 64 -2.06 -1.29 -6.66
C TYR A 64 -1.68 -1.27 -5.18
N SER A 65 -2.65 -1.14 -4.27
CA SER A 65 -2.36 -1.08 -2.83
C SER A 65 -1.71 -2.38 -2.33
N SER A 66 -2.22 -3.55 -2.76
CA SER A 66 -1.64 -4.84 -2.38
C SER A 66 -0.30 -5.11 -3.07
N ALA A 67 -0.12 -4.71 -4.34
CA ALA A 67 1.16 -4.85 -5.03
C ALA A 67 2.27 -4.04 -4.34
N LEU A 68 1.99 -2.80 -3.96
CA LEU A 68 2.90 -1.94 -3.20
C LEU A 68 3.18 -2.48 -1.79
N ALA A 69 2.19 -3.09 -1.15
CA ALA A 69 2.38 -3.73 0.15
C ALA A 69 3.25 -4.99 0.05
N VAL A 70 3.07 -5.81 -0.99
CA VAL A 70 3.93 -6.98 -1.27
C VAL A 70 5.36 -6.53 -1.53
N ASP A 71 5.55 -5.51 -2.37
CA ASP A 71 6.85 -4.94 -2.69
C ASP A 71 7.59 -4.50 -1.41
N HIS A 72 6.91 -3.79 -0.51
CA HIS A 72 7.53 -3.40 0.78
C HIS A 72 7.83 -4.58 1.69
N SER A 73 6.96 -5.59 1.74
CA SER A 73 7.24 -6.79 2.52
C SER A 73 8.42 -7.60 1.94
N LEU A 74 8.62 -7.61 0.61
CA LEU A 74 9.84 -8.15 0.01
C LEU A 74 11.07 -7.33 0.40
N TYR A 75 10.98 -6.00 0.38
CA TYR A 75 12.06 -5.11 0.82
C TYR A 75 12.45 -5.35 2.28
N MET A 76 11.49 -5.40 3.20
CA MET A 76 11.75 -5.66 4.62
C MET A 76 12.40 -7.03 4.86
N ILE A 77 12.08 -8.03 4.02
CA ILE A 77 12.75 -9.34 4.03
C ILE A 77 14.19 -9.20 3.56
N ASP A 78 14.43 -8.50 2.45
CA ASP A 78 15.77 -8.30 1.86
C ASP A 78 16.73 -7.58 2.81
N VAL A 79 16.26 -6.51 3.45
CA VAL A 79 17.07 -5.76 4.44
C VAL A 79 17.02 -6.38 5.84
N ASN A 80 16.19 -7.43 6.03
CA ASN A 80 15.99 -8.13 7.31
C ASN A 80 15.65 -7.16 8.47
N GLU A 81 14.80 -6.17 8.21
CA GLU A 81 14.41 -5.13 9.16
C GLU A 81 12.95 -4.74 9.00
N LEU A 82 12.24 -4.55 10.11
CA LEU A 82 10.89 -4.00 10.12
C LEU A 82 10.98 -2.46 10.07
N ASN A 83 10.51 -1.84 8.99
CA ASN A 83 10.60 -0.40 8.80
C ASN A 83 9.45 0.15 7.96
N HIS A 84 9.41 1.49 7.83
CA HIS A 84 8.47 2.24 6.99
C HIS A 84 9.18 2.95 5.83
N ASP A 85 10.35 2.46 5.42
CA ASP A 85 11.12 3.09 4.35
C ASP A 85 10.28 3.20 3.09
N ASN A 86 10.49 4.27 2.33
CA ASN A 86 9.78 4.55 1.09
C ASN A 86 8.24 4.67 1.23
N PHE A 87 7.70 4.82 2.45
CA PHE A 87 6.26 5.02 2.66
C PHE A 87 5.70 6.22 1.87
N GLY A 88 6.48 7.31 1.74
CA GLY A 88 6.09 8.46 0.92
C GLY A 88 5.83 8.09 -0.54
N TYR A 89 6.67 7.24 -1.13
CA TYR A 89 6.49 6.73 -2.49
C TYR A 89 5.21 5.89 -2.60
N ARG A 90 5.02 4.91 -1.70
CA ARG A 90 3.81 4.06 -1.69
C ARG A 90 2.54 4.89 -1.51
N SER A 91 2.57 5.87 -0.60
CA SER A 91 1.48 6.80 -0.33
C SER A 91 1.09 7.56 -1.60
N ASP A 92 2.07 8.15 -2.28
CA ASP A 92 1.83 8.96 -3.48
C ASP A 92 1.39 8.11 -4.68
N ALA A 93 1.90 6.89 -4.81
CA ALA A 93 1.44 5.93 -5.80
C ALA A 93 -0.04 5.55 -5.58
N ILE A 94 -0.46 5.24 -4.35
CA ILE A 94 -1.86 4.93 -4.03
C ILE A 94 -2.76 6.14 -4.28
N LYS A 95 -2.34 7.36 -3.91
CA LYS A 95 -3.07 8.59 -4.25
C LYS A 95 -3.21 8.77 -5.77
N TYR A 96 -2.15 8.49 -6.52
CA TYR A 96 -2.16 8.60 -7.97
C TYR A 96 -3.14 7.63 -8.64
N TYR A 97 -3.03 6.33 -8.33
CA TYR A 97 -3.84 5.28 -8.97
C TYR A 97 -5.28 5.22 -8.45
N GLN A 98 -5.47 5.31 -7.12
CA GLN A 98 -6.79 5.12 -6.50
C GLN A 98 -7.54 6.41 -6.23
N LYS A 99 -6.92 7.58 -6.52
CA LYS A 99 -7.44 8.91 -6.18
C LYS A 99 -7.70 9.04 -4.67
N ALA A 100 -6.84 8.41 -3.87
CA ALA A 100 -6.94 8.45 -2.41
C ALA A 100 -6.67 9.87 -1.88
N LYS A 101 -7.39 10.24 -0.82
CA LYS A 101 -7.22 11.51 -0.09
C LYS A 101 -6.20 11.38 1.03
N THR A 102 -6.26 10.26 1.74
CA THR A 102 -5.35 9.92 2.84
C THR A 102 -4.90 8.48 2.69
N VAL A 103 -3.67 8.20 3.12
CA VAL A 103 -3.07 6.87 3.10
C VAL A 103 -2.30 6.68 4.41
N SER A 104 -2.35 5.48 4.98
CA SER A 104 -1.56 5.07 6.14
C SER A 104 -1.08 3.64 5.99
N GLU A 105 -0.10 3.27 6.79
CA GLU A 105 0.55 1.96 6.76
C GLU A 105 0.72 1.45 8.19
N ILE A 106 0.51 0.15 8.38
CA ILE A 106 1.03 -0.57 9.53
C ILE A 106 1.87 -1.74 9.02
N VAL A 107 2.90 -2.09 9.79
CA VAL A 107 3.76 -3.24 9.52
C VAL A 107 3.78 -4.19 10.70
N GLY A 108 4.17 -5.43 10.47
CA GLY A 108 4.31 -6.45 11.51
C GLY A 108 5.31 -7.53 11.13
N TYR A 109 5.81 -8.25 12.12
CA TYR A 109 6.77 -9.35 11.93
C TYR A 109 6.58 -10.45 12.97
N GLY A 110 6.78 -11.70 12.56
CA GLY A 110 6.99 -12.82 13.47
C GLY A 110 5.75 -13.57 13.94
N TYR A 111 4.55 -13.11 13.56
CA TYR A 111 3.28 -13.77 13.87
C TYR A 111 2.92 -14.84 12.85
N ASP A 112 2.37 -15.96 13.33
CA ASP A 112 1.95 -17.08 12.48
C ASP A 112 0.43 -17.11 12.21
N THR A 113 -0.35 -16.34 12.97
CA THR A 113 -1.82 -16.31 12.86
C THR A 113 -2.35 -14.88 12.70
N ALA A 114 -3.50 -14.77 12.05
CA ALA A 114 -4.20 -13.50 11.86
C ALA A 114 -4.62 -12.90 13.21
N GLU A 115 -5.15 -13.74 14.10
CA GLU A 115 -5.54 -13.35 15.45
C GLU A 115 -4.35 -12.80 16.24
N GLY A 116 -3.18 -13.43 16.11
CA GLY A 116 -1.95 -13.01 16.79
C GLY A 116 -1.51 -11.61 16.37
N VAL A 117 -1.40 -11.37 15.05
CA VAL A 117 -0.95 -10.07 14.53
C VAL A 117 -1.99 -8.97 14.77
N VAL A 118 -3.28 -9.24 14.56
CA VAL A 118 -4.33 -8.24 14.78
C VAL A 118 -4.44 -7.90 16.26
N ASN A 119 -4.37 -8.88 17.18
CA ASN A 119 -4.35 -8.59 18.60
C ASN A 119 -3.13 -7.75 19.00
N ALA A 120 -1.96 -8.02 18.42
CA ALA A 120 -0.77 -7.20 18.67
C ALA A 120 -0.95 -5.75 18.18
N TRP A 121 -1.52 -5.56 16.98
CA TRP A 121 -1.81 -4.23 16.44
C TRP A 121 -2.86 -3.49 17.27
N LEU A 122 -3.95 -4.14 17.68
CA LEU A 122 -4.99 -3.51 18.52
C LEU A 122 -4.50 -3.14 19.93
N ASN A 123 -3.46 -3.81 20.43
CA ASN A 123 -2.81 -3.46 21.70
C ASN A 123 -1.70 -2.39 21.56
N SER A 124 -1.37 -1.98 20.33
CA SER A 124 -0.45 -0.87 20.05
C SER A 124 -1.25 0.37 19.72
N GLU A 125 -1.18 1.41 20.55
CA GLU A 125 -1.96 2.64 20.33
C GLU A 125 -1.74 3.23 18.94
N SER A 126 -0.49 3.24 18.44
CA SER A 126 -0.16 3.77 17.12
C SER A 126 -0.77 2.97 15.96
N HIS A 127 -0.91 1.65 16.10
CA HIS A 127 -1.55 0.81 15.07
C HIS A 127 -3.07 0.84 15.21
N LYS A 128 -3.58 0.82 16.45
CA LYS A 128 -5.00 0.88 16.75
C LYS A 128 -5.65 2.12 16.17
N VAL A 129 -5.05 3.30 16.34
CA VAL A 129 -5.59 4.55 15.77
C VAL A 129 -5.67 4.52 14.24
N ILE A 130 -4.81 3.75 13.56
CA ILE A 130 -4.87 3.55 12.10
C ILE A 130 -5.97 2.55 11.75
N ILE A 131 -6.05 1.41 12.45
CA ILE A 131 -7.08 0.38 12.26
C ILE A 131 -8.49 0.95 12.49
N GLU A 132 -8.65 1.87 13.43
CA GLU A 132 -9.92 2.56 13.75
C GLU A 132 -10.10 3.88 12.96
N GLY A 133 -9.14 4.21 12.09
CA GLY A 133 -9.15 5.42 11.29
C GLY A 133 -10.26 5.44 10.22
N ASP A 134 -10.54 6.64 9.71
CA ASP A 134 -11.50 6.88 8.65
C ASP A 134 -10.91 6.51 7.27
N PHE A 135 -10.88 5.20 7.00
CA PHE A 135 -10.45 4.59 5.74
C PHE A 135 -11.58 3.80 5.11
N THR A 136 -11.50 3.61 3.79
CA THR A 136 -12.51 2.87 3.02
C THR A 136 -11.94 1.62 2.35
N HIS A 137 -10.63 1.58 2.13
CA HIS A 137 -9.96 0.48 1.44
C HIS A 137 -8.65 0.10 2.12
N THR A 138 -8.19 -1.10 1.82
CA THR A 138 -6.91 -1.63 2.32
C THR A 138 -6.24 -2.54 1.30
N GLY A 139 -4.91 -2.68 1.36
CA GLY A 139 -4.14 -3.65 0.60
C GLY A 139 -3.13 -4.36 1.48
N PHE A 140 -2.76 -5.60 1.12
CA PHE A 140 -1.91 -6.46 1.95
C PHE A 140 -0.70 -6.98 1.21
N GLY A 141 0.42 -7.05 1.93
CA GLY A 141 1.62 -7.79 1.58
C GLY A 141 2.03 -8.66 2.74
N VAL A 142 1.60 -9.92 2.72
CA VAL A 142 1.95 -10.92 3.74
C VAL A 142 2.87 -11.94 3.11
N LEU A 143 4.13 -11.96 3.53
CA LEU A 143 5.17 -12.84 2.97
C LEU A 143 5.93 -13.55 4.08
N LYS A 144 6.29 -14.79 3.84
CA LYS A 144 7.11 -15.59 4.74
C LYS A 144 8.57 -15.51 4.31
N SER A 145 9.44 -15.14 5.24
CA SER A 145 10.89 -15.14 5.03
C SER A 145 11.50 -16.53 5.24
N ASP A 146 12.76 -16.71 4.83
CA ASP A 146 13.48 -17.98 4.90
C ASP A 146 13.67 -18.51 6.33
N ASN A 147 13.58 -17.64 7.34
CA ASN A 147 13.62 -18.03 8.75
C ASN A 147 12.25 -18.51 9.28
N ASN A 148 11.28 -18.75 8.39
CA ASN A 148 9.91 -19.15 8.69
C ASN A 148 9.09 -18.10 9.46
N ARG A 149 9.47 -16.82 9.45
CA ARG A 149 8.68 -15.72 10.03
C ARG A 149 7.97 -14.92 8.96
N ASN A 150 6.72 -14.55 9.23
CA ASN A 150 5.94 -13.69 8.34
C ASN A 150 6.28 -12.21 8.57
N TYR A 151 6.40 -11.48 7.47
CA TYR A 151 6.34 -10.02 7.40
C TYR A 151 4.96 -9.61 6.91
N PHE A 152 4.45 -8.53 7.48
CA PHE A 152 3.14 -7.97 7.20
C PHE A 152 3.31 -6.51 6.84
N THR A 153 2.76 -6.12 5.70
CA THR A 153 2.47 -4.73 5.36
C THR A 153 0.98 -4.63 5.09
N GLN A 154 0.29 -3.71 5.77
CA GLN A 154 -1.09 -3.38 5.47
C GLN A 154 -1.20 -1.88 5.19
N MET A 155 -1.63 -1.58 3.97
CA MET A 155 -1.91 -0.22 3.52
C MET A 155 -3.38 0.09 3.76
N PHE A 156 -3.69 1.31 4.20
CA PHE A 156 -5.04 1.83 4.37
C PHE A 156 -5.19 3.10 3.55
N TYR A 157 -6.32 3.28 2.89
CA TYR A 157 -6.59 4.55 2.21
C TYR A 157 -8.06 4.95 2.22
N LYS A 158 -8.29 6.25 2.11
CA LYS A 158 -9.62 6.84 1.97
C LYS A 158 -9.81 7.37 0.56
N LYS A 159 -10.89 6.92 -0.08
CA LYS A 159 -11.36 7.43 -1.38
C LYS A 159 -12.29 8.64 -1.22
#